data_AF-A0A965JLU5-F1
#
_entry.id   AF-A0A965JLU5-F1
#
_cell.length_a   1.000
_cell.length_b   1.000
_cell.length_c   1.000
_cell.angle_alpha   90.00
_cell.angle_beta   90.00
_cell.angle_gamma   90.00
#
_symmetry.space_group_name_H-M   'P 1'
#
loop_
_entity.id
_entity.type
_entity.pdbx_description
1 polymer ?
#
loop_
_entity_poly.entity_id
_entity_poly.type
_entity_poly.pdbx_seq_one_letter_code
_entity_poly.pdbx_strand_id
1 'polypeptide(L)' 'AREFVYADGLDLASDKAATRIGISCRLCARPDCDQRAFPPSDRDILVDPDRRDVVPYRLA' A
#
# COMPACT_ATOMS: atom_id res chain seq x y z
N ALA A 1 5.19 -18.94 11.43
CA ALA A 1 5.90 -17.76 12.00
C ALA A 1 6.33 -17.99 13.45
N ARG A 2 5.45 -18.47 14.34
CA ARG A 2 5.76 -18.68 15.78
C ARG A 2 6.94 -19.63 16.05
N GLU A 3 7.29 -20.50 15.10
CA GLU A 3 8.40 -21.45 15.21
C GLU A 3 9.75 -20.86 14.73
N PHE A 4 9.82 -19.56 14.47
CA PHE A 4 10.99 -18.89 13.90
C PHE A 4 11.57 -17.87 14.88
N VAL A 5 12.88 -17.91 15.15
CA VAL A 5 13.55 -17.04 16.15
C VAL A 5 13.35 -15.54 15.89
N TYR A 6 13.21 -15.12 14.62
CA TYR A 6 12.97 -13.71 14.29
C TYR A 6 11.56 -13.23 14.62
N ALA A 7 10.66 -14.13 15.02
CA ALA A 7 9.35 -13.77 15.53
C ALA A 7 9.34 -13.47 17.04
N ASP A 8 10.46 -13.68 17.74
CA ASP A 8 10.55 -13.43 19.17
C ASP A 8 10.26 -11.96 19.47
N GLY A 9 9.30 -11.72 20.38
CA GLY A 9 8.85 -10.38 20.75
C GLY A 9 7.88 -9.71 19.75
N LEU A 10 7.53 -10.34 18.63
CA LEU A 10 6.52 -9.83 17.70
C LEU A 10 5.11 -10.29 18.08
N ASP A 11 4.15 -9.36 18.09
CA ASP A 11 2.73 -9.70 18.23
C ASP A 11 2.17 -10.24 16.90
N LEU A 12 2.31 -11.54 16.70
CA LEU A 12 1.84 -12.25 15.51
C LEU A 12 0.31 -12.44 15.44
N ALA A 13 -0.44 -12.03 16.48
CA ALA A 13 -1.90 -12.12 16.50
C ALA A 13 -2.57 -10.79 16.09
N SER A 14 -1.82 -9.69 16.08
CA SER A 14 -2.33 -8.38 15.70
C SER A 14 -2.19 -8.13 14.20
N ASP A 15 -3.32 -8.16 13.48
CA ASP A 15 -3.37 -7.80 12.06
C ASP A 15 -2.91 -6.36 11.79
N LYS A 16 -3.02 -5.48 12.79
CA LYS A 16 -2.58 -4.08 12.69
C LYS A 16 -1.05 -3.93 12.73
N ALA A 17 -0.34 -4.90 13.30
CA ALA A 17 1.13 -4.89 13.36
C ALA A 17 1.75 -5.20 11.99
N ALA A 18 1.01 -5.84 11.08
CA ALA A 18 1.49 -6.15 9.76
C ALA A 18 1.55 -4.89 8.87
N THR A 19 2.74 -4.61 8.31
CA THR A 19 2.88 -3.57 7.30
C THR A 19 2.10 -3.96 6.05
N ARG A 20 1.14 -3.12 5.67
CA ARG A 20 0.40 -3.28 4.40
C ARG A 20 1.39 -3.08 3.25
N ILE A 21 1.63 -4.11 2.45
CA ILE A 21 2.47 -4.09 1.24
C ILE A 21 1.68 -4.60 0.03
N GLY A 22 2.13 -4.30 -1.18
CA GLY A 22 1.57 -4.81 -2.43
C GLY A 22 2.66 -5.34 -3.35
N ILE A 23 2.27 -6.03 -4.43
CA ILE A 23 3.22 -6.70 -5.33
C ILE A 23 4.12 -5.73 -6.11
N SER A 24 3.52 -4.70 -6.71
CA SER A 24 4.20 -3.63 -7.43
C SER A 24 3.24 -2.44 -7.56
N CYS A 25 3.75 -1.22 -7.71
CA CYS A 25 2.87 -0.04 -7.83
C CYS A 25 1.84 -0.18 -8.97
N ARG A 26 2.23 -0.77 -10.11
CA ARG A 26 1.38 -0.93 -11.29
C ARG A 26 0.26 -1.95 -11.12
N LEU A 27 0.34 -2.85 -10.14
CA LEU A 27 -0.64 -3.92 -9.89
C LEU A 27 -1.17 -3.90 -8.44
N CYS A 28 -0.79 -2.90 -7.65
CA CYS A 28 -1.14 -2.83 -6.23
C CYS A 28 -2.59 -2.34 -6.06
N ALA A 29 -3.42 -3.18 -5.44
CA ALA A 29 -4.84 -2.89 -5.18
C ALA A 29 -5.10 -1.87 -4.05
N ARG A 30 -4.07 -1.41 -3.32
CA ARG A 30 -4.23 -0.50 -2.18
C ARG A 30 -4.67 0.90 -2.63
N PRO A 31 -5.83 1.42 -2.20
CA PRO A 31 -6.30 2.74 -2.60
C PRO A 31 -5.57 3.89 -1.89
N ASP A 32 -5.04 3.63 -0.69
CA ASP A 32 -4.48 4.60 0.26
C ASP A 32 -2.98 4.39 0.49
N CYS A 33 -2.20 4.21 -0.58
CA CYS A 33 -0.74 4.03 -0.49
C CYS A 33 -0.01 5.36 -0.71
N ASP A 34 0.46 5.96 0.38
CA ASP A 34 1.26 7.18 0.44
C ASP A 34 2.68 7.02 -0.14
N GLN A 35 3.11 5.78 -0.36
CA GLN A 35 4.41 5.43 -0.97
C GLN A 35 4.28 4.99 -2.45
N ARG A 36 3.12 5.18 -3.09
CA ARG A 36 2.90 4.72 -4.47
C ARG A 36 3.67 5.60 -5.46
N ALA A 37 4.63 4.99 -6.15
CA ALA A 37 5.52 5.66 -7.11
C ALA A 37 4.99 5.69 -8.56
N PHE A 38 4.13 4.74 -8.95
CA PHE A 38 3.57 4.63 -10.31
C PHE A 38 2.05 4.40 -10.29
N PRO A 39 1.32 4.84 -11.33
CA PRO A 39 -0.11 4.57 -11.45
C PRO A 39 -0.36 3.07 -11.67
N PRO A 40 -1.49 2.53 -11.19
CA PRO A 40 -1.94 1.19 -11.57
C PRO A 40 -2.19 1.09 -13.07
N SER A 41 -1.97 -0.09 -13.63
CA SER A 41 -2.21 -0.39 -15.04
C SER A 41 -3.61 -0.98 -15.29
N ASP A 42 -4.28 -1.45 -14.23
CA ASP A 42 -5.57 -2.13 -14.26
C ASP A 42 -6.74 -1.27 -13.74
N ARG A 43 -6.48 0.00 -13.40
CA ARG A 43 -7.47 0.91 -12.81
C ARG A 43 -7.29 2.34 -13.29
N ASP A 44 -8.40 3.05 -13.36
CA ASP A 44 -8.41 4.47 -13.66
C ASP A 44 -7.91 5.30 -12.48
N ILE A 45 -7.24 6.41 -12.81
CA ILE A 45 -6.82 7.42 -11.84
C ILE A 45 -7.63 8.70 -12.03
N LEU A 46 -7.93 9.37 -10.92
CA LEU A 46 -8.55 10.68 -10.92
C LEU A 46 -7.47 11.76 -11.07
N VAL A 47 -7.59 12.57 -12.12
CA VAL A 47 -6.74 13.74 -12.35
C VAL A 47 -7.57 15.00 -12.05
N ASP A 48 -7.18 15.73 -11.02
CA ASP A 48 -7.81 16.98 -10.58
C ASP A 48 -6.76 18.09 -10.60
N PRO A 49 -6.81 19.03 -11.57
CA PRO A 49 -5.81 20.09 -11.73
C PRO A 49 -5.68 21.03 -10.53
N ASP A 50 -6.75 21.18 -9.73
CA ASP A 50 -6.80 22.10 -8.60
C ASP A 50 -6.37 21.42 -7.28
N ARG A 51 -6.01 20.14 -7.34
CA ARG A 51 -5.67 19.35 -6.16
C ARG A 51 -4.28 18.72 -6.25
N ARG A 52 -3.48 18.99 -5.20
CA ARG A 52 -2.14 18.41 -5.02
C ARG A 52 -2.09 17.52 -3.79
N ASP A 53 -2.02 16.21 -4.01
CA ASP A 53 -1.86 15.20 -2.95
C ASP A 53 -0.37 14.78 -2.80
N VAL A 54 -0.02 14.10 -1.70
CA VAL A 54 1.34 13.53 -1.49
C VAL A 54 1.71 12.57 -2.62
N VAL A 55 0.73 11.79 -3.07
CA VAL A 55 0.81 10.88 -4.22
C VAL A 55 -0.23 11.31 -5.26
N PRO A 56 0.14 11.48 -6.54
CA PRO A 56 -0.77 12.02 -7.57
C PRO A 56 -1.73 10.98 -8.18
N TYR A 57 -1.68 9.72 -7.74
CA TYR A 57 -2.41 8.60 -8.34
C TYR A 57 -3.62 8.19 -7.49
N ARG A 58 -4.57 9.09 -7.28
CA ARG A 58 -5.84 8.76 -6.61
C ARG A 58 -6.63 7.82 -7.50
N LEU A 59 -7.14 6.72 -6.95
CA LEU A 59 -7.95 5.76 -7.70
C LEU A 59 -9.38 6.32 -7.86
N ALA A 60 -9.99 6.06 -9.03
CA ALA A 60 -11.39 6.36 -9.30
C ALA A 60 -12.35 5.52 -8.45
#